data_AF-A0A355PGS3-F1
#
_entry.id   AF-A0A355PGS3-F1
#
_cell.length_a   1.000
_cell.length_b   1.000
_cell.length_c   1.000
_cell.angle_alpha   90.00
_cell.angle_beta   90.00
_cell.angle_gamma   90.00
#
_symmetry.space_group_name_H-M   'P 1'
#
loop_
_entity.id
_entity.type
_entity.pdbx_description
1 polymer ?
#
loop_
_entity_poly.entity_id
_entity_poly.type
_entity_poly.pdbx_seq_one_letter_code
_entity_poly.pdbx_strand_id
1 'polypeptide(L)' 'YGVGGVDDERLRDAVALVAKAYDLPTLPSPSQVFDSRFLPPVDERMLLPEAE' A
#
# COMPACT_ATOMS: atom_id res chain seq x y z
N TYR A 1 7.91 5.39 -2.60
CA TYR A 1 6.85 4.95 -3.53
C TYR A 1 6.40 6.16 -4.32
N GLY A 2 6.50 6.15 -5.66
CA GLY A 2 5.91 7.21 -6.48
C GLY A 2 4.38 7.30 -6.31
N VAL A 3 3.72 8.19 -7.03
CA VAL A 3 2.27 8.38 -6.98
C VAL A 3 1.50 7.06 -7.08
N GLY A 4 0.52 6.88 -6.20
CA GLY A 4 -0.32 5.67 -6.14
C GLY A 4 0.40 4.44 -5.59
N GLY A 5 1.71 4.49 -5.37
CA GLY A 5 2.44 3.42 -4.69
C GLY A 5 2.15 3.43 -3.19
N VAL A 6 1.94 2.23 -2.65
CA VAL A 6 1.64 2.01 -1.23
C VAL A 6 2.82 1.28 -0.59
N ASP A 7 3.10 1.64 0.65
CA ASP A 7 4.04 0.93 1.52
C ASP A 7 3.36 -0.30 2.11
N ASP A 8 3.92 -1.49 1.87
CA ASP A 8 3.35 -2.77 2.29
C ASP A 8 3.32 -2.94 3.81
N GLU A 9 4.30 -2.42 4.54
CA GLU A 9 4.33 -2.47 6.01
C GLU A 9 3.25 -1.56 6.57
N ARG A 10 3.15 -0.33 6.05
CA ARG A 10 2.11 0.62 6.45
C ARG A 10 0.71 0.09 6.13
N LEU A 11 0.54 -0.58 5.00
CA LEU A 11 -0.74 -1.20 4.61
C LEU A 11 -1.10 -2.35 5.55
N ARG A 12 -0.14 -3.19 5.94
CA ARG A 12 -0.36 -4.28 6.89
C ARG A 12 -0.83 -3.74 8.24
N ASP A 13 -0.20 -2.67 8.74
CA ASP A 13 -0.58 -2.05 10.00
C ASP A 13 -2.00 -1.46 9.96
N ALA A 14 -2.35 -0.81 8.85
CA ALA A 14 -3.70 -0.28 8.63
C ALA A 14 -4.77 -1.40 8.59
N VAL A 15 -4.48 -2.51 7.89
CA VAL A 15 -5.37 -3.68 7.86
C VAL A 15 -5.58 -4.25 9.26
N ALA A 16 -4.51 -4.38 10.05
CA ALA A 16 -4.61 -4.86 11.43
C ALA A 16 -5.45 -3.93 12.32
N LEU A 17 -5.30 -2.62 12.15
CA LEU A 17 -6.08 -1.63 12.90
C LEU A 17 -7.58 -1.71 12.59
N VAL A 18 -7.95 -1.83 11.31
CA VAL A 18 -9.35 -1.97 10.90
C VAL A 18 -9.93 -3.31 11.37
N ALA A 19 -9.19 -4.41 11.20
CA ALA A 19 -9.65 -5.72 11.66
C ALA A 19 -9.92 -5.75 13.17
N LYS A 20 -9.05 -5.11 13.97
CA LYS A 20 -9.25 -4.97 15.41
C LYS A 20 -10.47 -4.10 15.76
N ALA A 21 -10.69 -3.01 15.03
CA ALA A 21 -11.81 -2.10 15.28
C ALA A 21 -13.18 -2.73 14.99
N TYR A 22 -13.25 -3.62 14.00
CA TYR A 22 -14.48 -4.26 13.54
C TYR A 22 -14.61 -5.74 13.92
N ASP A 23 -13.67 -6.25 14.73
CA ASP A 23 -13.59 -7.65 15.18
C ASP A 23 -13.73 -8.66 14.00
N LEU A 24 -12.98 -8.39 12.92
CA LEU A 24 -13.07 -9.19 11.69
C LEU A 24 -12.50 -10.60 11.92
N PRO A 25 -13.17 -11.65 11.39
CA PRO A 25 -12.76 -13.04 11.62
C PRO A 25 -11.47 -13.42 10.87
N THR A 26 -11.08 -12.64 9.85
CA THR A 26 -9.90 -12.89 9.04
C THR A 26 -9.20 -11.57 8.68
N LEU A 27 -7.88 -11.65 8.56
CA LEU A 27 -7.02 -10.55 8.11
C LEU A 27 -6.59 -10.83 6.66
N PRO A 28 -6.96 -9.99 5.69
CA PRO A 28 -6.45 -10.14 4.33
C PRO A 28 -4.95 -9.82 4.28
N SER A 29 -4.22 -10.48 3.38
CA SER A 29 -2.84 -10.07 3.08
C SER A 29 -2.83 -8.73 2.32
N PRO A 30 -1.76 -7.93 2.41
CA PRO A 30 -1.64 -6.69 1.63
C PRO A 30 -1.92 -6.89 0.14
N SER A 31 -1.41 -7.99 -0.45
CA SER A 31 -1.60 -8.35 -1.86
C SER A 31 -3.05 -8.68 -2.27
N GLN A 32 -3.94 -9.00 -1.32
CA GLN A 32 -5.36 -9.20 -1.59
C GLN A 32 -6.12 -7.86 -1.68
N VAL A 33 -5.55 -6.79 -1.12
CA VAL A 33 -6.17 -5.46 -1.08
C VAL A 33 -5.55 -4.54 -2.14
N PHE A 34 -4.23 -4.62 -2.32
CA PHE A 34 -3.48 -3.77 -3.23
C PHE A 34 -2.36 -4.56 -3.90
N ASP A 35 -2.21 -4.35 -5.20
CA ASP A 35 -1.16 -4.97 -5.99
C ASP A 35 -0.50 -3.91 -6.87
N SER A 36 0.75 -3.59 -6.53
CA SER A 36 1.54 -2.57 -7.23
C SER A 36 1.88 -2.94 -8.67
N ARG A 37 1.67 -4.20 -9.10
CA ARG A 37 1.93 -4.67 -10.47
C ARG A 37 1.01 -4.03 -11.52
N PHE A 38 -0.13 -3.50 -11.11
CA PHE A 38 -1.04 -2.77 -12.00
C PHE A 38 -0.68 -1.30 -12.14
N LEU A 39 0.30 -0.81 -11.38
CA LEU A 39 0.77 0.56 -11.50
C LEU A 39 1.80 0.68 -12.63
N PRO A 40 1.89 1.85 -13.27
CA PRO A 40 3.00 2.17 -14.17
C PRO A 40 4.36 1.96 -13.49
N PRO A 41 5.45 1.83 -14.26
CA PRO A 41 6.81 1.80 -13.74
C PRO A 41 7.07 2.92 -12.73
N VAL A 42 7.93 2.67 -11.74
CA VAL A 42 8.16 3.64 -10.64
C VAL A 42 8.63 5.00 -11.16
N ASP A 43 9.46 5.01 -12.21
CA ASP A 43 10.02 6.22 -12.81
C ASP A 43 8.93 7.12 -13.40
N GLU A 44 7.87 6.53 -13.96
CA GLU A 44 6.71 7.29 -14.48
C GLU A 44 5.80 7.84 -13.37
N ARG A 45 6.04 7.44 -12.12
CA ARG A 45 5.25 7.83 -10.94
C ARG A 45 5.95 8.87 -10.06
N MET A 46 7.15 9.31 -10.42
CA MET A 46 7.88 10.34 -9.68
C MET A 46 7.50 11.72 -10.23
N LEU A 47 6.64 12.46 -9.51
CA LEU A 47 6.20 13.80 -9.93
C LEU A 47 7.20 14.91 -9.58
N LEU A 48 8.06 14.65 -8.59
CA LEU A 48 9.07 15.58 -8.13
C LEU A 48 10.45 14.96 -8.41
N PRO A 49 11.45 15.78 -8.81
CA PRO A 49 12.82 15.32 -8.83
C PRO A 49 13.23 14.86 -7.42
N GLU A 50 14.11 13.87 -7.32
CA GLU A 50 14.68 13.46 -6.03
C GLU A 50 15.28 14.68 -5.34
N ALA A 51 14.90 14.91 -4.09
CA ALA A 51 15.43 16.03 -3.31
C ALA A 51 16.95 15.86 -3.17
N GLU A 52 17.71 16.88 -3.58
CA GLU A 52 19.17 16.98 -3.37
C GLU A 52 19.55 16.94 -1.88
#